data_AF-A0AAE6JKR3-F1
#
_entry.id   AF-A0AAE6JKR3-F1
#
_cell.length_a   1.000
_cell.length_b   1.000
_cell.length_c   1.000
_cell.angle_alpha   90.00
_cell.angle_beta   90.00
_cell.angle_gamma   90.00
#
_symmetry.space_group_name_H-M   'P 1'
#
loop_
_entity.id
_entity.type
_entity.pdbx_description
1 polymer ?
#
loop_
_entity_poly.entity_id
_entity_poly.type
_entity_poly.pdbx_seq_one_letter_code
_entity_poly.pdbx_strand_id
1 'polypeptide(L)'
;MKYYKRNWDESGGDEFDFWGTSLWYFECGEDDYALRQIEVYGDGTVLKYDENHPEDQYGKLSEAPLEADEFAEFEITKEEFENIWLNEQ
;
A
#
# COMPACT_ATOMS: atom_id res chain seq x y z
N MET A 1 1.91 -15.00 6.04
CA MET A 1 2.07 -13.67 5.44
C MET A 1 1.30 -13.65 4.14
N LYS A 2 0.41 -12.67 3.99
CA LYS A 2 -0.38 -12.45 2.76
C LYS A 2 0.09 -11.15 2.13
N TYR A 3 -0.03 -11.02 0.82
CA TYR A 3 0.43 -9.85 0.09
C TYR A 3 -0.69 -9.36 -0.80
N TYR A 4 -0.94 -8.06 -0.77
CA TYR A 4 -2.05 -7.47 -1.49
C TYR A 4 -1.59 -6.29 -2.33
N LYS A 5 -2.30 -6.06 -3.43
CA LYS A 5 -2.10 -4.93 -4.33
C LYS A 5 -3.42 -4.34 -4.73
N ARG A 6 -3.74 -3.18 -4.19
CA ARG A 6 -4.98 -2.48 -4.49
C ARG A 6 -4.70 -1.19 -5.23
N ASN A 7 -5.32 -1.05 -6.38
CA ASN A 7 -5.36 0.24 -7.05
C ASN A 7 -6.54 1.05 -6.49
N TRP A 8 -6.24 2.28 -6.09
CA TRP A 8 -7.20 3.28 -5.69
C TRP A 8 -7.35 4.27 -6.84
N ASP A 9 -8.38 4.03 -7.67
CA ASP A 9 -8.79 4.85 -8.83
C ASP A 9 -9.97 5.79 -8.47
N GLU A 10 -10.22 6.04 -7.18
CA GLU A 10 -11.24 7.02 -6.81
C GLU A 10 -10.72 8.42 -7.13
N SER A 11 -11.22 8.98 -8.24
CA SER A 11 -11.31 10.42 -8.43
C SER A 11 -12.16 10.95 -7.29
N GLY A 12 -11.49 11.41 -6.22
CA GLY A 12 -12.13 11.78 -4.97
C GLY A 12 -13.18 12.90 -5.10
N GLY A 13 -13.28 13.57 -6.26
CA GLY A 13 -14.28 14.62 -6.49
C GLY A 13 -14.12 15.80 -5.53
N ASP A 14 -12.95 15.92 -4.91
CA ASP A 14 -12.63 16.86 -3.85
C ASP A 14 -11.31 17.58 -4.16
N GLU A 15 -10.94 18.58 -3.35
CA GLU A 15 -9.92 19.59 -3.66
C GLU A 15 -8.47 19.05 -3.87
N PHE A 16 -8.26 17.73 -3.74
CA PHE A 16 -7.01 16.99 -3.96
C PHE A 16 -7.01 16.06 -5.19
N ASP A 17 -7.94 16.27 -6.13
CA ASP A 17 -8.05 15.55 -7.43
C ASP A 17 -6.75 15.57 -8.28
N PHE A 18 -5.75 16.38 -7.89
CA PHE A 18 -4.45 16.51 -8.56
C PHE A 18 -3.47 15.35 -8.34
N TRP A 19 -3.65 14.47 -7.33
CA TRP A 19 -2.68 13.40 -7.03
C TRP A 19 -2.87 12.12 -7.87
N GLY A 20 -3.95 12.03 -8.64
CA GLY A 20 -4.20 10.93 -9.59
C GLY A 20 -4.50 9.58 -8.94
N THR A 21 -4.27 8.50 -9.69
CA THR A 21 -4.45 7.12 -9.23
C THR A 21 -3.32 6.74 -8.27
N SER A 22 -3.63 5.99 -7.21
CA SER A 22 -2.60 5.47 -6.31
C SER A 22 -2.63 3.95 -6.28
N LEU A 23 -1.46 3.34 -6.19
CA LEU A 23 -1.30 1.90 -6.18
C LEU A 23 -0.63 1.50 -4.87
N TRP A 24 -1.39 0.80 -4.05
CA TRP A 24 -1.00 0.45 -2.69
C TRP A 24 -0.67 -1.04 -2.64
N TYR A 25 0.44 -1.35 -1.98
CA TYR A 25 0.88 -2.70 -1.74
C TYR A 25 1.00 -2.93 -0.25
N PHE A 26 0.54 -4.08 0.23
CA PHE A 26 0.57 -4.42 1.64
C PHE A 26 1.16 -5.81 1.85
N GLU A 27 2.06 -5.93 2.82
CA GLU A 27 2.48 -7.20 3.41
C GLU A 27 1.73 -7.36 4.73
N CYS A 28 0.84 -8.34 4.83
CA CYS A 28 0.05 -8.60 6.02
C CYS A 28 0.57 -9.82 6.79
N GLY A 29 0.55 -9.69 8.11
CA GLY A 29 0.74 -10.81 9.04
C GLY A 29 -0.42 -11.82 9.01
N GLU A 30 -0.37 -12.81 9.89
CA GLU A 30 -1.50 -13.74 10.07
C GLU A 30 -2.70 -13.08 10.76
N ASP A 31 -2.47 -11.97 11.47
CA ASP A 31 -3.49 -11.16 12.13
C ASP A 31 -4.16 -10.13 11.20
N ASP A 32 -3.89 -10.19 9.89
CA ASP A 32 -4.35 -9.26 8.86
C ASP A 32 -3.89 -7.79 9.02
N TYR A 33 -2.99 -7.51 9.98
CA TYR A 33 -2.31 -6.20 10.10
C TYR A 33 -1.17 -6.06 9.08
N ALA A 34 -1.04 -4.86 8.50
CA ALA A 34 0.08 -4.51 7.64
C ALA A 34 1.39 -4.44 8.44
N LEU A 35 2.37 -5.24 8.02
CA LEU A 35 3.75 -5.19 8.50
C LEU A 35 4.58 -4.24 7.63
N ARG A 36 4.29 -4.20 6.33
CA ARG A 36 4.88 -3.28 5.36
C ARG A 36 3.83 -2.75 4.42
N GLN A 37 3.99 -1.49 4.02
CA GLN A 37 3.10 -0.80 3.10
C GLN A 37 3.92 0.01 2.10
N ILE A 38 3.51 -0.05 0.83
CA ILE A 38 4.09 0.77 -0.24
C ILE A 38 2.94 1.51 -0.90
N GLU A 39 3.10 2.81 -1.11
CA GLU A 39 2.14 3.63 -1.82
C GLU A 39 2.84 4.26 -3.01
N VAL A 40 2.40 3.90 -4.22
CA VAL A 40 2.91 4.43 -5.48
C VAL A 40 1.86 5.35 -6.07
N TYR A 41 2.16 6.65 -6.08
CA TYR A 41 1.27 7.67 -6.62
C TYR A 41 1.52 7.90 -8.11
N GLY A 42 0.49 8.31 -8.85
CA GLY A 42 0.57 8.53 -10.30
C GLY A 42 1.61 9.56 -10.74
N ASP A 43 2.02 10.47 -9.86
CA ASP A 43 3.12 11.44 -10.09
C ASP A 43 4.52 10.80 -9.99
N GLY A 44 4.61 9.52 -9.62
CA GLY A 44 5.86 8.78 -9.40
C GLY A 44 6.40 8.89 -7.97
N THR A 45 5.66 9.53 -7.06
CA THR A 45 6.01 9.53 -5.62
C THR A 45 5.78 8.15 -5.05
N VAL A 46 6.78 7.62 -4.34
CA VAL A 46 6.71 6.33 -3.66
C VAL A 46 6.94 6.52 -2.17
N LEU A 47 5.97 6.10 -1.36
CA LEU A 47 6.07 6.08 0.10
C LEU A 47 6.18 4.64 0.57
N LYS A 48 7.02 4.40 1.58
CA LYS A 48 7.23 3.07 2.16
C LYS A 48 7.18 3.17 3.67
N TYR A 49 6.39 2.28 4.26
CA TYR A 49 6.23 2.20 5.69
C TYR A 49 6.46 0.78 6.17
N ASP A 50 7.12 0.67 7.31
CA ASP A 50 7.39 -0.59 8.02
C ASP A 50 7.45 -0.34 9.52
N GLU A 51 7.68 -1.38 10.32
CA GLU A 51 7.79 -1.26 11.79
C GLU A 51 8.85 -0.24 12.26
N ASN A 52 9.92 -0.02 11.50
CA ASN A 52 10.97 0.94 11.84
C ASN A 52 10.61 2.36 11.37
N HIS A 53 9.75 2.47 10.37
CA HIS A 53 9.30 3.72 9.77
C HIS A 53 7.77 3.70 9.61
N PRO A 54 7.03 3.81 10.72
CA PRO A 54 5.58 3.65 10.68
C PRO A 54 4.85 4.91 10.21
N GLU A 55 5.48 6.09 10.22
CA GLU A 55 4.85 7.33 9.77
C GLU A 55 5.87 8.40 9.36
N ASP A 56 5.41 9.31 8.50
CA ASP A 56 6.10 10.51 8.04
C ASP A 56 5.14 11.68 7.88
N GLN A 57 5.68 12.83 7.46
CA GLN A 57 4.88 14.00 7.08
C GLN A 57 3.87 13.76 5.95
N TYR A 58 3.98 12.66 5.19
CA TYR A 58 3.14 12.36 4.03
C TYR A 58 2.07 11.29 4.30
N GLY A 59 2.27 10.42 5.28
CA GLY A 59 1.44 9.23 5.46
C GLY A 59 1.92 8.34 6.62
N LYS A 60 1.29 7.17 6.76
CA LYS A 60 1.59 6.22 7.82
C LYS A 60 1.20 4.79 7.45
N LEU A 61 1.87 3.84 8.09
CA LEU A 61 1.54 2.42 8.10
C LEU A 61 0.10 2.23 8.61
N SER A 62 -0.65 1.36 7.93
CA SER A 62 -2.02 1.04 8.35
C SER A 62 -2.04 0.46 9.77
N GLU A 63 -2.69 1.19 10.67
CA GLU A 63 -2.99 0.74 12.04
C GLU A 63 -4.25 -0.15 12.10
N ALA A 64 -5.02 -0.19 11.00
CA ALA A 64 -6.19 -1.04 10.87
C ALA A 64 -5.84 -2.35 10.14
N PRO A 65 -6.47 -3.48 10.52
CA PRO A 65 -6.32 -4.72 9.78
C PRO A 65 -6.92 -4.55 8.38
N LEU A 66 -6.24 -5.13 7.39
CA LEU A 66 -6.79 -5.24 6.04
C LEU A 66 -7.86 -6.31 6.04
N GLU A 67 -9.06 -5.96 5.59
CA GLU A 67 -10.15 -6.93 5.49
C GLU A 67 -9.80 -7.94 4.38
N ALA A 68 -9.23 -9.08 4.78
CA ALA A 68 -8.71 -10.07 3.85
C ALA A 68 -9.76 -10.57 2.85
N ASP A 69 -11.04 -10.51 3.19
CA ASP A 69 -12.13 -10.87 2.27
C ASP A 69 -12.26 -9.85 1.12
N GLU A 70 -12.18 -8.55 1.42
CA GLU A 70 -12.17 -7.48 0.42
C GLU A 70 -10.87 -7.47 -0.40
N PHE A 71 -9.75 -7.82 0.23
CA PHE A 71 -8.44 -7.82 -0.42
C PHE A 71 -8.08 -9.15 -1.09
N ALA A 72 -8.86 -10.22 -0.90
CA ALA A 72 -8.57 -11.54 -1.43
C ALA A 72 -8.47 -11.55 -2.96
N GLU A 73 -9.29 -10.77 -3.66
CA GLU A 73 -9.24 -10.66 -5.13
C GLU A 73 -7.99 -9.92 -5.63
N PHE A 74 -7.35 -9.16 -4.74
CA PHE A 74 -6.16 -8.34 -4.98
C PHE A 74 -4.89 -8.99 -4.42
N GLU A 75 -4.94 -10.28 -4.07
CA GLU A 75 -3.78 -11.01 -3.56
C GLU A 75 -2.69 -11.12 -4.65
N ILE A 76 -1.46 -10.80 -4.26
CA ILE A 76 -0.27 -10.92 -5.11
C ILE A 76 0.72 -11.89 -4.47
N THR A 77 1.73 -12.28 -5.24
CA THR A 77 2.81 -13.11 -4.70
C THR A 77 3.76 -12.27 -3.86
N LYS A 78 4.40 -12.93 -2.88
CA LYS A 78 5.54 -12.34 -2.15
C LYS A 78 6.59 -11.78 -3.10
N GLU A 79 6.91 -12.51 -4.16
CA GLU A 79 7.93 -12.11 -5.13
C GLU A 79 7.55 -10.80 -5.83
N GLU A 80 6.28 -10.60 -6.18
CA GLU A 80 5.82 -9.34 -6.76
C GLU A 80 6.01 -8.19 -5.76
N PHE A 81 5.58 -8.36 -4.50
CA PHE A 81 5.76 -7.34 -3.46
C PHE A 81 7.22 -6.98 -3.22
N GLU A 82 8.09 -7.98 -3.01
CA GLU A 82 9.50 -7.78 -2.72
C GLU A 82 10.24 -7.11 -3.89
N ASN A 83 9.84 -7.41 -5.13
CA ASN A 83 10.38 -6.71 -6.29
C ASN A 83 10.06 -5.20 -6.24
N ILE A 84 8.83 -4.81 -5.91
CA ILE A 84 8.48 -3.39 -5.78
C ILE A 84 9.20 -2.77 -4.58
N TRP A 85 9.25 -3.48 -3.46
CA TRP A 85 9.96 -3.03 -2.26
C TRP A 85 11.45 -2.75 -2.49
N LEU A 86 12.11 -3.54 -3.34
CA LEU A 86 13.54 -3.37 -3.66
C LEU A 86 13.82 -2.39 -4.81
N ASN A 87 12.92 -2.28 -5.80
CA ASN A 87 13.19 -1.53 -7.04
C ASN A 87 12.73 -0.07 -7.02
N GLU A 88 11.64 0.26 -6.31
CA GLU A 88 11.14 1.64 -6.28
C GLU A 88 11.93 2.46 -5.24
N GLN A 89 12.97 3.20 -5.65
CA GLN A 89 13.82 4.03 -4.78
C GLN A 89 13.59 5.53 -5.00
#